data_AF-A0AAP6D125-F1
#
_entry.id   AF-A0AAP6D125-F1
#
_cell.length_a   1.000
_cell.length_b   1.000
_cell.length_c   1.000
_cell.angle_alpha   90.00
_cell.angle_beta   90.00
_cell.angle_gamma   90.00
#
_symmetry.space_group_name_H-M   'P 1'
#
loop_
_entity.id
_entity.type
_entity.pdbx_description
1 polymer ?
#
loop_
_entity_poly.entity_id
_entity_poly.type
_entity_poly.pdbx_seq_one_letter_code
_entity_poly.pdbx_strand_id
1 'polypeptide(L)' 'MKIEHVAIWTERLEELKGFYEKYFNAVSNDKYHNPKKHFS' A
#
# COMPACT_ATOMS: atom_id res chain seq x y z
N MET A 1 -4.65 3.99 23.48
CA MET A 1 -3.60 3.94 22.44
C MET A 1 -4.28 3.63 21.12
N LYS A 2 -4.08 4.45 20.07
CA LYS A 2 -4.70 4.28 18.75
C LYS A 2 -3.60 4.36 17.70
N ILE A 3 -3.52 3.35 16.84
CA ILE A 3 -2.59 3.31 15.72
C ILE A 3 -3.32 3.89 14.51
N GLU A 4 -2.78 4.97 13.94
CA GLU A 4 -3.38 5.63 12.76
C GLU A 4 -2.95 4.97 11.45
N HIS A 5 -1.69 4.54 11.34
CA HIS A 5 -1.15 3.89 10.14
C HIS A 5 0.04 2.99 10.45
N VAL A 6 0.30 2.04 9.55
CA VAL A 6 1.48 1.16 9.54
C VAL A 6 2.05 1.15 8.13
N ALA A 7 3.37 1.23 7.98
CA ALA A 7 4.06 1.09 6.71
C ALA A 7 4.57 -0.35 6.54
N ILE A 8 4.42 -0.90 5.33
CA ILE A 8 4.89 -2.24 4.97
C ILE A 8 5.75 -2.10 3.70
N TRP A 9 6.94 -2.71 3.71
CA TRP A 9 7.81 -2.78 2.54
C TRP A 9 7.51 -4.06 1.75
N THR A 10 7.42 -3.96 0.42
CA THR A 10 7.21 -5.11 -0.47
C THR A 10 7.78 -4.83 -1.85
N GLU A 11 8.23 -5.89 -2.52
CA GLU A 11 8.60 -5.84 -3.95
C GLU A 11 7.39 -6.09 -4.87
N ARG A 12 6.26 -6.56 -4.31
CA ARG A 12 5.07 -7.00 -5.04
C ARG A 12 3.83 -6.21 -4.60
N LEU A 13 3.84 -4.90 -4.86
CA LEU A 13 2.81 -3.96 -4.36
C LEU A 13 1.38 -4.34 -4.79
N GLU A 14 1.17 -4.64 -6.07
CA GLU A 14 -0.16 -4.94 -6.61
C GLU A 14 -0.76 -6.23 -6.03
N GLU A 15 0.08 -7.22 -5.75
CA GLU A 15 -0.36 -8.47 -5.14
C GLU A 15 -0.72 -8.29 -3.66
N LEU A 16 0.09 -7.51 -2.94
CA LEU A 16 -0.20 -7.18 -1.55
C LEU A 16 -1.50 -6.36 -1.44
N LYS A 17 -1.70 -5.40 -2.34
CA LYS A 17 -2.97 -4.67 -2.48
C LYS A 17 -4.14 -5.66 -2.67
N GLY A 18 -4.06 -6.55 -3.67
CA GLY A 18 -5.13 -7.51 -3.95
C GLY A 18 -5.41 -8.47 -2.78
N PHE A 19 -4.38 -8.87 -2.04
CA PHE A 19 -4.54 -9.66 -0.81
C PHE A 19 -5.36 -8.90 0.26
N TYR A 20 -5.02 -7.64 0.53
CA TYR A 20 -5.74 -6.84 1.53
C TYR A 20 -7.17 -6.50 1.09
N GLU A 21 -7.38 -6.17 -0.19
CA GLU A 21 -8.72 -5.92 -0.73
C GLU A 21 -9.59 -7.17 -0.65
N LYS A 22 -9.04 -8.36 -0.98
CA LYS A 22 -9.80 -9.62 -1.00
C LYS A 22 -10.14 -10.16 0.40
N TYR A 23 -9.16 -10.17 1.31
CA TYR A 23 -9.32 -10.88 2.59
C TYR A 23 -9.72 -9.97 3.75
N PHE A 24 -9.50 -8.66 3.62
CA PHE A 24 -9.75 -7.70 4.70
C PHE A 24 -10.77 -6.61 4.30
N ASN A 25 -11.35 -6.70 3.09
CA ASN A 25 -12.18 -5.64 2.49
C ASN A 25 -11.50 -4.26 2.58
N ALA A 26 -10.17 -4.22 2.47
CA ALA A 26 -9.45 -2.96 2.44
C ALA A 26 -9.80 -2.19 1.17
N VAL A 27 -9.67 -0.87 1.20
CA VAL A 27 -9.84 0.01 0.04
C VAL A 27 -8.50 0.65 -0.27
N SER A 28 -7.97 0.41 -1.47
CA SER A 28 -6.75 1.08 -1.92
C SER A 28 -7.04 2.48 -2.46
N ASN A 29 -6.08 3.38 -2.24
CA ASN A 29 -6.05 4.69 -2.90
C ASN A 29 -5.20 4.63 -4.16
N ASP A 30 -5.18 5.73 -4.91
CA ASP A 30 -4.32 5.89 -6.08
C ASP A 30 -2.85 5.67 -5.73
N LYS A 31 -2.13 5.00 -6.63
CA LYS A 31 -0.70 4.73 -6.46
C LYS A 31 0.06 6.05 -6.39
N TYR A 32 0.69 6.31 -5.26
CA TYR A 32 1.60 7.44 -5.12
C TYR A 32 2.86 7.19 -5.95
N HIS A 33 3.22 8.18 -6.77
CA HIS A 33 4.47 8.21 -7.50
C HIS A 33 5.19 9.52 -7.17
N ASN A 34 6.42 9.44 -6.66
CA ASN A 34 7.25 10.62 -6.46
C ASN A 34 8.15 10.84 -7.69
N PRO A 35 7.84 11.78 -8.59
CA PRO A 35 8.66 11.97 -9.78
C PRO A 35 10.07 12.53 -9.48
N LYS A 36 10.28 13.14 -8.30
CA LYS A 36 11.58 13.76 -7.92
C LYS A 36 12.55 12.78 -7.30
N LYS A 37 12.05 11.69 -6.72
CA LYS A 37 12.88 10.64 -6.12
C LYS A 37 12.55 9.35 -6.84
N HIS A 38 13.54 8.66 -7.41
CA HIS A 38 13.36 7.43 -8.19
C HIS A 38 12.87 6.22 -7.36
N PHE A 39 12.07 6.43 -6.31
CA PHE A 39 11.37 5.41 -5.55
C PHE A 39 9.95 5.30 -6.10
N SER A 40 9.62 4.11 -6.61
CA SER A 40 8.35 3.76 -7.24
C SER A 40 7.85 2.40 -6.77
#